data_AF-A0A972JC93-F1
#
_entry.id   AF-A0A972JC93-F1
#
_cell.length_a   1.000
_cell.length_b   1.000
_cell.length_c   1.000
_cell.angle_alpha   90.00
_cell.angle_beta   90.00
_cell.angle_gamma   90.00
#
_symmetry.space_group_name_H-M   'P 1'
#
loop_
_entity.id
_entity.type
_entity.pdbx_description
1 polymer ?
#
loop_
_entity_poly.entity_id
_entity_poly.type
_entity_poly.pdbx_seq_one_letter_code
_entity_poly.pdbx_strand_id
1 'polypeptide(L)'
;MEIKVNFLDKLRLEARFDDFAVIADQPIRYKGDGSAPGPFDYFLASSALCAAYFVKLYCETRNIPTDNIRLSQNNIVDPENRYKQIFKIQIELPEDISASDRQGILRSVERCTVKKVVQTGPEFVIEEVANLDADAQSLLTLQPDAQASTWIAGKDLPLEQTIANMSRVLADLGIKIEIASWRNLVPNVWSLHIRDAHSPMCFTNGKGASKESALASALGEYIERLNCNHFYNDQFWG
;
A
#
# COMPACT_ATOMS: atom_id res chain seq x y z
N MET A 1 -3.58 1.19 -0.05
CA MET A 1 -3.33 0.60 -1.37
C MET A 1 -4.56 -0.20 -1.73
N GLU A 2 -5.12 0.06 -2.90
CA GLU A 2 -6.20 -0.74 -3.49
C GLU A 2 -5.58 -1.66 -4.56
N ILE A 3 -6.06 -2.89 -4.68
CA ILE A 3 -5.63 -3.85 -5.71
C ILE A 3 -6.87 -4.26 -6.49
N LYS A 4 -6.90 -3.94 -7.79
CA LYS A 4 -7.98 -4.37 -8.69
C LYS A 4 -7.55 -5.63 -9.44
N VAL A 5 -8.44 -6.60 -9.56
CA VAL A 5 -8.14 -7.88 -10.21
C VAL A 5 -8.97 -8.03 -11.49
N ASN A 6 -8.28 -8.31 -12.59
CA ASN A 6 -8.89 -8.69 -13.86
C ASN A 6 -8.80 -10.20 -14.05
N PHE A 7 -9.89 -10.81 -14.50
CA PHE A 7 -9.91 -12.20 -14.92
C PHE A 7 -9.45 -12.29 -16.37
N LEU A 8 -8.36 -13.00 -16.61
CA LEU A 8 -7.83 -13.24 -17.95
C LEU A 8 -8.35 -14.59 -18.48
N ASP A 9 -7.72 -15.10 -19.53
CA ASP A 9 -8.02 -16.40 -20.09
C ASP A 9 -7.71 -17.55 -19.10
N LYS A 10 -8.56 -18.58 -19.11
CA LYS A 10 -8.48 -19.78 -18.26
C LYS A 10 -8.42 -19.42 -16.76
N LEU A 11 -7.31 -19.73 -16.08
CA LEU A 11 -7.09 -19.52 -14.65
C LEU A 11 -6.08 -18.40 -14.39
N ARG A 12 -5.77 -17.59 -15.40
CA ARG A 12 -4.87 -16.46 -15.28
C ARG A 12 -5.60 -15.26 -14.69
N LEU A 13 -4.91 -14.56 -13.81
CA LEU A 13 -5.41 -13.38 -13.10
C LEU A 13 -4.39 -12.27 -13.23
N GLU A 14 -4.84 -11.04 -13.42
CA GLU A 14 -3.98 -9.85 -13.37
C GLU A 14 -4.39 -8.99 -12.18
N ALA A 15 -3.46 -8.72 -11.26
CA ALA A 15 -3.65 -7.75 -10.20
C ALA A 15 -2.96 -6.43 -10.59
N ARG A 16 -3.69 -5.32 -10.54
CA ARG A 16 -3.20 -3.96 -10.82
C ARG A 16 -3.25 -3.12 -9.55
N PHE A 17 -2.15 -2.45 -9.24
CA PHE A 17 -2.03 -1.58 -8.07
C PHE A 17 -0.91 -0.55 -8.29
N ASP A 18 -1.15 0.71 -7.92
CA ASP A 18 -0.29 1.84 -8.30
C ASP A 18 0.06 1.78 -9.82
N ASP A 19 1.35 1.83 -10.17
CA ASP A 19 1.84 1.73 -11.55
C ASP A 19 2.26 0.30 -11.96
N PHE A 20 1.94 -0.70 -11.12
CA PHE A 20 2.38 -2.07 -11.29
C PHE A 20 1.23 -3.02 -11.68
N ALA A 21 1.59 -4.06 -12.43
CA ALA A 21 0.72 -5.19 -12.73
C ALA A 21 1.48 -6.49 -12.47
N VAL A 22 0.80 -7.46 -11.86
CA VAL A 22 1.31 -8.82 -11.65
C VAL A 22 0.33 -9.82 -12.20
N ILE A 23 0.84 -10.83 -12.90
CA ILE A 23 0.03 -11.94 -13.42
C ILE A 23 0.24 -13.14 -12.52
N ALA A 24 -0.84 -13.79 -12.12
CA ALA A 24 -0.80 -15.08 -11.45
C ALA A 24 -1.47 -16.15 -12.32
N ASP A 25 -1.01 -17.37 -12.21
CA ASP A 25 -1.57 -18.53 -12.91
C ASP A 25 -1.49 -19.77 -12.03
N GLN A 26 -2.26 -20.79 -12.38
CA GLN A 26 -2.20 -22.10 -11.74
C GLN A 26 -1.28 -23.03 -12.54
N PRO A 27 -0.57 -23.97 -11.89
CA PRO A 27 0.18 -24.98 -12.61
C PRO A 27 -0.76 -25.93 -13.38
N ILE A 28 -0.21 -26.62 -14.38
CA ILE A 28 -0.93 -27.58 -15.24
C ILE A 28 -1.71 -28.63 -14.44
N ARG A 29 -1.15 -29.11 -13.32
CA ARG A 29 -1.83 -30.07 -12.41
C ARG A 29 -3.15 -29.55 -11.83
N TYR A 30 -3.33 -28.24 -11.78
CA TYR A 30 -4.55 -27.56 -11.33
C TYR A 30 -5.30 -26.90 -12.50
N LYS A 31 -5.11 -27.41 -13.73
CA LYS A 31 -5.78 -26.95 -14.95
C LYS A 31 -5.43 -25.52 -15.40
N GLY A 32 -4.37 -24.92 -14.88
CA GLY A 32 -3.83 -23.67 -15.42
C GLY A 32 -2.75 -23.91 -16.47
N ASP A 33 -2.17 -22.83 -16.99
CA ASP A 33 -1.13 -22.91 -18.03
C ASP A 33 0.28 -22.95 -17.45
N GLY A 34 0.44 -22.70 -16.15
CA GLY A 34 1.75 -22.58 -15.49
C GLY A 34 2.59 -21.44 -16.04
N SER A 35 1.94 -20.43 -16.64
CA SER A 35 2.60 -19.29 -17.30
C SER A 35 3.14 -18.24 -16.33
N ALA A 36 2.66 -18.26 -15.08
CA ALA A 36 3.06 -17.37 -14.01
C ALA A 36 2.99 -18.09 -12.64
N PRO A 37 3.64 -17.56 -11.58
CA PRO A 37 3.53 -18.10 -10.23
C PRO A 37 2.08 -18.10 -9.72
N GLY A 38 1.76 -19.01 -8.80
CA GLY A 38 0.47 -18.99 -8.12
C GLY A 38 0.36 -17.80 -7.16
N PRO A 39 -0.86 -17.36 -6.81
CA PRO A 39 -1.05 -16.25 -5.86
C PRO A 39 -0.34 -16.48 -4.51
N PHE A 40 -0.31 -17.72 -4.02
CA PHE A 40 0.38 -18.05 -2.78
C PHE A 40 1.92 -18.02 -2.93
N ASP A 41 2.45 -18.28 -4.13
CA ASP A 41 3.90 -18.19 -4.38
C ASP A 41 4.38 -16.74 -4.27
N TYR A 42 3.56 -15.77 -4.70
CA TYR A 42 3.85 -14.35 -4.48
C TYR A 42 3.91 -13.99 -3.00
N PHE A 43 3.01 -14.52 -2.17
CA PHE A 43 3.07 -14.32 -0.72
C PHE A 43 4.38 -14.85 -0.14
N LEU A 44 4.79 -16.07 -0.50
CA LEU A 44 6.03 -16.68 -0.03
C LEU A 44 7.29 -15.96 -0.55
N ALA A 45 7.26 -15.52 -1.81
CA ALA A 45 8.33 -14.72 -2.38
C ALA A 45 8.43 -13.35 -1.67
N SER A 46 7.29 -12.74 -1.35
CA SER A 46 7.26 -11.45 -0.65
C SER A 46 7.91 -11.51 0.73
N SER A 47 7.76 -12.62 1.48
CA SER A 47 8.40 -12.78 2.78
C SER A 47 9.92 -12.92 2.68
N ALA A 48 10.41 -13.70 1.71
CA ALA A 48 11.83 -13.84 1.44
C ALA A 48 12.47 -12.52 0.96
N LEU A 49 11.81 -11.81 0.03
CA LEU A 49 12.24 -10.50 -0.47
C LEU A 49 12.23 -9.44 0.63
N CYS A 50 11.22 -9.42 1.49
CA CYS A 50 11.15 -8.53 2.63
C CYS A 50 12.31 -8.75 3.60
N ALA A 51 12.65 -10.01 3.91
CA ALA A 51 13.82 -10.32 4.71
C ALA A 51 15.11 -9.85 4.03
N ALA A 52 15.29 -10.14 2.74
CA ALA A 52 16.45 -9.72 1.95
C ALA A 52 16.60 -8.19 1.88
N TYR A 53 15.49 -7.45 1.78
CA TYR A 53 15.48 -5.99 1.84
C TYR A 53 16.06 -5.48 3.17
N PHE A 54 15.67 -6.04 4.30
CA PHE A 54 16.20 -5.63 5.60
C PHE A 54 17.67 -5.99 5.80
N VAL A 55 18.15 -7.08 5.19
CA VAL A 55 19.59 -7.40 5.11
C VAL A 55 20.30 -6.31 4.31
N LYS A 56 19.82 -6.03 3.09
CA LYS A 56 20.42 -5.04 2.19
C LYS A 56 20.46 -3.65 2.82
N LEU A 57 19.36 -3.20 3.41
CA LEU A 57 19.28 -1.90 4.10
C LEU A 57 20.29 -1.79 5.25
N TYR A 58 20.47 -2.85 6.03
CA TYR A 58 21.45 -2.86 7.13
C TYR A 58 22.88 -2.71 6.59
N CYS A 59 23.20 -3.45 5.53
CA CYS A 59 24.51 -3.45 4.88
C CYS A 59 24.81 -2.08 4.24
N GLU A 60 23.85 -1.52 3.48
CA GLU A 60 23.98 -0.20 2.85
C GLU A 60 24.21 0.91 3.88
N THR A 61 23.48 0.91 5.01
CA THR A 61 23.65 1.93 6.07
C THR A 61 25.05 1.90 6.70
N ARG A 62 25.77 0.78 6.59
CA ARG A 62 27.09 0.56 7.20
C ARG A 62 28.22 0.40 6.18
N ASN A 63 27.93 0.61 4.89
CA ASN A 63 28.87 0.37 3.80
C ASN A 63 29.47 -1.05 3.82
N ILE A 64 28.66 -2.05 4.18
CA ILE A 64 29.05 -3.47 4.10
C ILE A 64 28.65 -3.98 2.72
N PRO A 65 29.57 -4.57 1.94
CA PRO A 65 29.23 -5.19 0.66
C PRO A 65 28.22 -6.33 0.85
N THR A 66 27.25 -6.44 -0.05
CA THR A 66 26.29 -7.56 -0.05
C THR A 66 26.80 -8.79 -0.81
N ASP A 67 28.05 -8.75 -1.26
CA ASP A 67 28.67 -9.83 -2.01
C ASP A 67 28.70 -11.12 -1.17
N ASN A 68 28.35 -12.24 -1.79
CA ASN A 68 28.29 -13.56 -1.15
C ASN A 68 27.30 -13.69 0.03
N ILE A 69 26.44 -12.70 0.28
CA ILE A 69 25.30 -12.87 1.18
C ILE A 69 24.20 -13.59 0.42
N ARG A 70 23.71 -14.73 0.95
CA ARG A 70 22.61 -15.49 0.36
C ARG A 70 21.48 -15.66 1.36
N LEU A 71 20.25 -15.68 0.84
CA LEU A 71 19.06 -15.90 1.63
C LEU A 71 18.18 -16.94 0.96
N SER A 72 17.70 -17.90 1.73
CA SER A 72 16.76 -18.93 1.28
C SER A 72 15.60 -19.05 2.27
N GLN A 73 14.39 -19.26 1.76
CA GLN A 73 13.23 -19.58 2.57
C GLN A 73 12.73 -20.98 2.24
N ASN A 74 12.51 -21.79 3.28
CA ASN A 74 11.86 -23.09 3.18
C ASN A 74 10.56 -23.09 3.99
N ASN A 75 9.52 -23.72 3.46
CA ASN A 75 8.22 -23.78 4.12
C ASN A 75 7.97 -25.21 4.61
N ILE A 76 7.91 -25.39 5.92
CA ILE A 76 7.64 -26.69 6.54
C ILE A 76 6.15 -26.72 6.88
N VAL A 77 5.40 -27.59 6.22
CA VAL A 77 3.95 -27.73 6.39
C VAL A 77 3.66 -28.72 7.52
N ASP A 78 2.78 -28.36 8.45
CA ASP A 78 2.33 -29.26 9.51
C ASP A 78 1.53 -30.43 8.91
N PRO A 79 1.82 -31.70 9.28
CA PRO A 79 1.15 -32.87 8.71
C PRO A 79 -0.36 -32.92 8.97
N GLU A 80 -0.83 -32.33 10.07
CA GLU A 80 -2.24 -32.38 10.49
C GLU A 80 -3.02 -31.15 10.01
N ASN A 81 -2.34 -30.03 9.80
CA ASN A 81 -2.96 -28.80 9.33
C ASN A 81 -2.10 -28.09 8.27
N ARG A 82 -2.48 -28.23 7.00
CA ARG A 82 -1.76 -27.61 5.86
C ARG A 82 -1.61 -26.08 5.94
N TYR A 83 -2.43 -25.40 6.74
CA TYR A 83 -2.37 -23.95 6.92
C TYR A 83 -1.39 -23.53 8.02
N LYS A 84 -1.02 -24.47 8.90
CA LYS A 84 0.00 -24.25 9.91
C LYS A 84 1.36 -24.55 9.28
N GLN A 85 2.11 -23.50 8.99
CA GLN A 85 3.40 -23.61 8.30
C GLN A 85 4.49 -22.88 9.07
N ILE A 86 5.70 -23.43 9.04
CA ILE A 86 6.91 -22.77 9.53
C ILE A 86 7.67 -22.25 8.30
N PHE A 87 7.70 -20.93 8.15
CA PHE A 87 8.54 -20.26 7.15
C PHE A 87 9.95 -20.08 7.70
N LYS A 88 10.84 -21.02 7.37
CA LYS A 88 12.23 -21.04 7.81
C LYS A 88 13.10 -20.23 6.85
N ILE A 89 13.45 -19.01 7.25
CA ILE A 89 14.39 -18.14 6.54
C ILE A 89 15.80 -18.41 7.06
N GLN A 90 16.72 -18.71 6.15
CA GLN A 90 18.13 -18.96 6.43
C GLN A 90 18.98 -17.97 5.66
N ILE A 91 20.00 -17.42 6.32
CA ILE A 91 20.88 -16.40 5.77
C ILE A 91 22.31 -16.90 5.89
N GLU A 92 22.98 -17.01 4.75
CA GLU A 92 24.40 -17.32 4.64
C GLU A 92 25.17 -15.99 4.58
N LEU A 93 26.12 -15.81 5.50
CA LEU A 93 26.90 -14.59 5.66
C LEU A 93 28.40 -14.94 5.53
N PRO A 94 29.17 -14.26 4.67
CA PRO A 94 30.59 -14.55 4.44
C PRO A 94 31.42 -14.31 5.71
N GLU A 95 32.55 -15.01 5.85
CA GLU A 95 33.36 -15.09 7.09
C GLU A 95 33.87 -13.72 7.58
N ASP A 96 34.11 -12.79 6.66
CA ASP A 96 34.62 -11.44 6.89
C ASP A 96 33.63 -10.50 7.60
N ILE A 97 32.33 -10.84 7.65
CA ILE A 97 31.35 -10.07 8.42
C ILE A 97 31.60 -10.26 9.93
N SER A 98 31.77 -9.13 10.62
CA SER A 98 32.01 -9.08 12.06
C SER A 98 30.86 -9.73 12.86
N ALA A 99 31.17 -10.29 14.03
CA ALA A 99 30.14 -10.89 14.89
C ALA A 99 29.02 -9.90 15.30
N SER A 100 29.38 -8.62 15.47
CA SER A 100 28.43 -7.54 15.76
C SER A 100 27.47 -7.32 14.60
N ASP A 101 28.00 -7.26 13.37
CA ASP A 101 27.22 -7.03 12.16
C ASP A 101 26.36 -8.24 11.82
N ARG A 102 26.84 -9.48 12.01
CA ARG A 102 26.01 -10.69 11.87
C ARG A 102 24.77 -10.61 12.74
N GLN A 103 24.94 -10.29 14.02
CA GLN A 103 23.81 -10.15 14.93
C GLN A 103 22.92 -8.96 14.54
N GLY A 104 23.51 -7.87 14.05
CA GLY A 104 22.79 -6.71 13.54
C GLY A 104 21.91 -7.02 12.33
N ILE A 105 22.43 -7.78 11.37
CA ILE A 105 21.70 -8.26 10.19
C ILE A 105 20.51 -9.12 10.62
N LEU A 106 20.73 -10.10 11.50
CA LEU A 106 19.64 -10.95 12.01
C LEU A 106 18.55 -10.12 12.71
N ARG A 107 18.94 -9.15 13.55
CA ARG A 107 17.98 -8.22 14.19
C ARG A 107 17.28 -7.29 13.19
N SER A 108 17.92 -6.94 12.08
CA SER A 108 17.29 -6.15 11.02
C SER A 108 16.17 -6.94 10.35
N VAL A 109 16.44 -8.20 10.00
CA VAL A 109 15.46 -9.12 9.41
C VAL A 109 14.28 -9.36 10.34
N GLU A 110 14.49 -9.25 11.66
CA GLU A 110 13.39 -9.33 12.62
C GLU A 110 12.30 -8.27 12.42
N ARG A 111 12.60 -7.17 11.72
CA ARG A 111 11.67 -6.08 11.39
C ARG A 111 10.90 -6.30 10.10
N CYS A 112 11.07 -7.42 9.41
CA CYS A 112 10.34 -7.70 8.17
C CYS A 112 8.82 -7.51 8.34
N THR A 113 8.27 -6.56 7.59
CA THR A 113 6.86 -6.17 7.64
C THR A 113 5.94 -7.35 7.35
N VAL A 114 6.23 -8.15 6.30
CA VAL A 114 5.41 -9.33 5.95
C VAL A 114 5.33 -10.30 7.13
N LYS A 115 6.48 -10.61 7.75
CA LYS A 115 6.54 -11.49 8.92
C LYS A 115 5.75 -10.91 10.09
N LYS A 116 5.92 -9.61 10.39
CA LYS A 116 5.22 -8.95 11.50
C LYS A 116 3.71 -8.94 11.32
N VAL A 117 3.22 -8.59 10.12
CA VAL A 117 1.79 -8.61 9.81
C VAL A 117 1.23 -10.02 10.02
N VAL A 118 1.86 -11.05 9.44
CA VAL A 118 1.42 -12.44 9.58
C VAL A 118 1.41 -12.89 11.06
N GLN A 119 2.43 -12.52 11.84
CA GLN A 119 2.50 -12.83 13.28
C GLN A 119 1.46 -12.07 14.12
N THR A 120 1.01 -10.90 13.67
CA THR A 120 -0.05 -10.12 14.32
C THR A 120 -1.46 -10.65 13.98
N GLY A 121 -1.60 -11.44 12.91
CA GLY A 121 -2.87 -12.03 12.51
C GLY A 121 -3.82 -10.99 11.92
N PRO A 122 -3.66 -10.60 10.64
CA PRO A 122 -4.58 -9.68 10.01
C PRO A 122 -5.96 -10.33 9.87
N GLU A 123 -7.01 -9.52 10.06
CA GLU A 123 -8.38 -9.94 9.81
C GLU A 123 -8.69 -9.87 8.32
N PHE A 124 -9.35 -10.92 7.80
CA PHE A 124 -9.87 -10.94 6.44
C PHE A 124 -11.39 -10.83 6.50
N VAL A 125 -11.91 -9.68 6.11
CA VAL A 125 -13.35 -9.42 5.95
C VAL A 125 -13.72 -9.64 4.49
N ILE A 126 -14.78 -10.41 4.24
CA ILE A 126 -15.27 -10.72 2.89
C ILE A 126 -16.74 -10.28 2.83
N GLU A 127 -17.04 -9.38 1.90
CA GLU A 127 -18.36 -8.81 1.69
C GLU A 127 -18.70 -8.72 0.21
N GLU A 128 -20.00 -8.75 -0.10
CA GLU A 128 -20.52 -8.51 -1.44
C GLU A 128 -20.98 -7.05 -1.53
N VAL A 129 -20.60 -6.39 -2.63
CA VAL A 129 -20.97 -5.01 -2.92
C VAL A 129 -21.62 -4.92 -4.29
N ALA A 130 -22.59 -4.02 -4.44
CA ALA A 130 -23.31 -3.85 -5.71
C ALA A 130 -22.43 -3.22 -6.80
N ASN A 131 -21.47 -2.37 -6.43
CA ASN A 131 -20.54 -1.74 -7.36
C ASN A 131 -19.24 -1.33 -6.65
N LEU A 132 -18.13 -1.95 -7.05
CA LEU A 132 -16.80 -1.68 -6.49
C LEU A 132 -16.31 -0.24 -6.69
N ASP A 133 -16.68 0.44 -7.77
CA ASP A 133 -16.27 1.84 -8.00
C ASP A 133 -17.13 2.82 -7.17
N ALA A 134 -18.40 2.48 -6.92
CA ALA A 134 -19.27 3.24 -6.02
C ALA A 134 -18.95 2.98 -4.54
N ASP A 135 -18.46 1.78 -4.19
CA ASP A 135 -18.05 1.44 -2.83
C ASP A 135 -16.59 1.75 -2.52
N ALA A 136 -15.70 1.80 -3.52
CA ALA A 136 -14.49 2.59 -3.40
C ALA A 136 -14.91 4.01 -3.02
N GLN A 137 -15.93 4.59 -3.67
CA GLN A 137 -16.53 5.89 -3.30
C GLN A 137 -17.17 5.95 -1.91
N SER A 138 -17.59 4.82 -1.33
CA SER A 138 -18.10 4.78 0.05
C SER A 138 -16.98 4.65 1.09
N LEU A 139 -15.90 3.91 0.77
CA LEU A 139 -14.62 3.95 1.50
C LEU A 139 -13.87 5.30 1.34
N LEU A 140 -14.14 6.02 0.24
CA LEU A 140 -13.67 7.38 -0.08
C LEU A 140 -14.38 8.41 0.80
N THR A 141 -15.67 8.22 1.07
CA THR A 141 -16.33 8.93 2.16
C THR A 141 -15.83 8.34 3.47
N LEU A 142 -14.86 9.02 4.07
CA LEU A 142 -15.15 9.48 5.42
C LEU A 142 -16.52 10.16 5.32
N GLN A 143 -17.62 9.40 5.43
CA GLN A 143 -18.84 9.94 6.00
C GLN A 143 -18.36 10.17 7.41
N PRO A 144 -17.88 11.37 7.69
CA PRO A 144 -17.39 11.61 9.01
C PRO A 144 -18.61 11.35 9.87
N ASP A 145 -18.49 10.47 10.85
CA ASP A 145 -19.60 10.22 11.75
C ASP A 145 -20.12 11.61 12.14
N ALA A 146 -21.39 11.89 11.86
CA ALA A 146 -21.94 13.23 12.06
C ALA A 146 -21.84 13.65 13.55
N GLN A 147 -21.57 12.69 14.43
CA GLN A 147 -21.29 12.87 15.85
C GLN A 147 -19.79 12.99 16.19
N ALA A 148 -18.88 12.59 15.29
CA ALA A 148 -17.44 12.78 15.46
C ALA A 148 -17.04 14.24 15.18
N SER A 149 -16.16 14.78 16.03
CA SER A 149 -15.64 16.13 15.90
C SER A 149 -14.14 16.16 16.23
N THR A 150 -13.33 15.95 15.21
CA THR A 150 -11.87 15.94 15.31
C THR A 150 -11.33 17.36 15.13
N TRP A 151 -10.77 17.92 16.20
CA TRP A 151 -10.21 19.26 16.22
C TRP A 151 -8.69 19.26 16.06
N ILE A 152 -8.19 20.13 15.18
CA ILE A 152 -6.77 20.46 15.11
C ILE A 152 -6.56 21.79 15.84
N ALA A 153 -5.55 21.85 16.71
CA ALA A 153 -5.21 23.07 17.44
C ALA A 153 -4.99 24.26 16.48
N GLY A 154 -5.69 25.36 16.76
CA GLY A 154 -5.62 26.59 15.95
C GLY A 154 -6.47 26.57 14.67
N LYS A 155 -7.38 25.62 14.50
CA LYS A 155 -8.39 25.62 13.42
C LYS A 155 -9.78 25.93 13.98
N ASP A 156 -10.58 26.59 13.14
CA ASP A 156 -11.90 27.12 13.53
C ASP A 156 -13.06 26.14 13.26
N LEU A 157 -12.80 25.05 12.55
CA LEU A 157 -13.77 24.01 12.23
C LEU A 157 -13.17 22.61 12.47
N PRO A 158 -13.99 21.63 12.88
CA PRO A 158 -13.56 20.24 12.94
C PRO A 158 -13.28 19.72 11.53
N LEU A 159 -12.43 18.69 11.44
CA LEU A 159 -12.00 18.10 10.18
C LEU A 159 -13.17 17.61 9.34
N GLU A 160 -14.16 17.01 9.99
CA GLU A 160 -15.37 16.46 9.40
C GLU A 160 -16.16 17.52 8.61
N GLN A 161 -16.40 18.69 9.22
CA GLN A 161 -17.06 19.81 8.57
C GLN A 161 -16.18 20.46 7.50
N THR A 162 -14.88 20.55 7.75
CA THR A 162 -13.91 21.11 6.81
C THR A 162 -13.88 20.29 5.52
N ILE A 163 -13.80 18.97 5.62
CA ILE A 163 -13.87 18.03 4.49
C ILE A 163 -15.22 18.18 3.77
N ALA A 164 -16.33 18.16 4.50
CA ALA A 164 -17.66 18.29 3.91
C ALA A 164 -17.84 19.60 3.12
N ASN A 165 -17.27 20.71 3.61
CA ASN A 165 -17.32 21.99 2.92
C ASN A 165 -16.44 22.00 1.66
N MET A 166 -15.19 21.54 1.75
CA MET A 166 -14.27 21.51 0.60
C MET A 166 -14.76 20.55 -0.49
N SER A 167 -15.23 19.36 -0.13
CA SER A 167 -15.79 18.39 -1.07
C SER A 167 -17.01 18.95 -1.79
N ARG A 168 -17.89 19.69 -1.08
CA ARG A 168 -19.05 20.35 -1.69
C ARG A 168 -18.63 21.41 -2.70
N VAL A 169 -17.66 22.27 -2.34
CA VAL A 169 -17.14 23.30 -3.26
C VAL A 169 -16.62 22.68 -4.55
N LEU A 170 -15.84 21.59 -4.48
CA LEU A 170 -15.33 20.91 -5.67
C LEU A 170 -16.45 20.25 -6.49
N ALA A 171 -17.41 19.61 -5.83
CA ALA A 171 -18.56 19.00 -6.49
C ALA A 171 -19.45 20.05 -7.21
N ASP A 172 -19.67 21.21 -6.60
CA ASP A 172 -20.43 22.32 -7.19
C ASP A 172 -19.74 22.90 -8.43
N LEU A 173 -18.42 22.76 -8.52
CA LEU A 173 -17.62 23.09 -9.71
C LEU A 173 -17.59 21.98 -10.77
N GLY A 174 -18.27 20.85 -10.52
CA GLY A 174 -18.28 19.68 -11.41
C GLY A 174 -17.01 18.83 -11.35
N ILE A 175 -16.12 19.08 -10.37
CA ILE A 175 -14.89 18.32 -10.17
C ILE A 175 -15.23 17.06 -9.37
N LYS A 176 -15.00 15.90 -9.97
CA LYS A 176 -15.30 14.62 -9.35
C LYS A 176 -14.02 14.05 -8.74
N ILE A 177 -13.79 14.32 -7.45
CA ILE A 177 -12.61 13.82 -6.75
C ILE A 177 -12.66 12.31 -6.54
N GLU A 178 -11.56 11.64 -6.87
CA GLU A 178 -11.28 10.24 -6.60
C GLU A 178 -9.97 10.12 -5.81
N ILE A 179 -9.93 9.26 -4.79
CA ILE A 179 -8.68 8.88 -4.15
C ILE A 179 -8.01 7.84 -5.03
N ALA A 180 -6.85 8.17 -5.56
CA ALA A 180 -6.06 7.26 -6.34
C ALA A 180 -5.17 6.37 -5.47
N SER A 181 -4.70 6.84 -4.30
CA SER A 181 -4.06 5.92 -3.33
C SER A 181 -4.08 6.41 -1.88
N TRP A 182 -4.25 5.47 -0.95
CA TRP A 182 -3.98 5.64 0.49
C TRP A 182 -2.70 4.92 0.89
N ARG A 183 -1.87 5.59 1.70
CA ARG A 183 -0.67 5.03 2.32
C ARG A 183 -0.66 5.32 3.81
N ASN A 184 -0.37 4.30 4.62
CA ASN A 184 -0.17 4.40 6.07
C ASN A 184 1.03 3.53 6.44
N LEU A 185 2.22 3.95 6.00
CA LEU A 185 3.45 3.16 6.13
C LEU A 185 3.94 3.10 7.59
N VAL A 186 3.57 4.07 8.41
CA VAL A 186 3.98 4.23 9.81
C VAL A 186 2.74 4.59 10.63
N PRO A 187 2.56 4.05 11.86
CA PRO A 187 1.41 4.38 12.69
C PRO A 187 1.19 5.89 12.82
N ASN A 188 -0.07 6.31 12.69
CA ASN A 188 -0.49 7.72 12.76
C ASN A 188 0.15 8.63 11.70
N VAL A 189 0.60 8.09 10.57
CA VAL A 189 1.12 8.88 9.44
C VAL A 189 0.42 8.43 8.17
N TRP A 190 -0.60 9.20 7.80
CA TRP A 190 -1.40 8.97 6.61
C TRP A 190 -0.92 9.87 5.48
N SER A 191 -0.80 9.28 4.29
CA SER A 191 -0.60 10.00 3.04
C SER A 191 -1.70 9.60 2.08
N LEU A 192 -2.29 10.61 1.44
CA LEU A 192 -3.41 10.47 0.55
C LEU A 192 -3.07 11.10 -0.79
N HIS A 193 -3.34 10.40 -1.89
CA HIS A 193 -3.27 10.93 -3.23
C HIS A 193 -4.68 11.02 -3.83
N ILE A 194 -5.11 12.22 -4.21
CA ILE A 194 -6.42 12.45 -4.84
C ILE A 194 -6.26 13.06 -6.23
N ARG A 195 -7.22 12.82 -7.12
CA ARG A 195 -7.27 13.37 -8.47
C ARG A 195 -8.71 13.61 -8.92
N ASP A 196 -8.89 14.39 -9.98
CA ASP A 196 -10.18 14.46 -10.67
C ASP A 196 -10.35 13.22 -11.57
N ALA A 197 -11.54 12.60 -11.50
CA ALA A 197 -11.95 11.47 -12.33
C ALA A 197 -11.89 11.80 -13.83
N HIS A 198 -12.29 13.03 -14.19
CA HIS A 198 -12.35 13.46 -15.58
C HIS A 198 -10.99 14.00 -16.08
N SER A 199 -10.15 14.49 -15.18
CA SER A 199 -8.80 14.97 -15.48
C SER A 199 -7.78 14.43 -14.47
N PRO A 200 -7.27 13.19 -14.69
CA PRO A 200 -6.30 12.57 -13.78
C PRO A 200 -4.99 13.35 -13.61
N MET A 201 -4.68 14.28 -14.51
CA MET A 201 -3.53 15.19 -14.41
C MET A 201 -3.70 16.23 -13.29
N CYS A 202 -4.93 16.55 -12.91
CA CYS A 202 -5.22 17.42 -11.78
C CYS A 202 -5.26 16.57 -10.50
N PHE A 203 -4.13 16.51 -9.79
CA PHE A 203 -3.98 15.71 -8.58
C PHE A 203 -3.23 16.44 -7.45
N THR A 204 -3.48 16.03 -6.21
CA THR A 204 -2.79 16.54 -5.01
C THR A 204 -2.48 15.45 -4.01
N ASN A 205 -1.62 15.77 -3.03
CA ASN A 205 -1.19 14.82 -2.02
C ASN A 205 -1.36 15.39 -0.61
N GLY A 206 -2.30 14.85 0.15
CA GLY A 206 -2.49 15.22 1.54
C GLY A 206 -1.68 14.36 2.49
N LYS A 207 -1.25 14.94 3.61
CA LYS A 207 -0.59 14.23 4.71
C LYS A 207 -1.26 14.59 6.02
N GLY A 208 -1.38 13.63 6.93
CA GLY A 208 -2.06 13.86 8.20
C GLY A 208 -1.76 12.80 9.25
N ALA A 209 -2.01 13.16 10.52
CA ALA A 209 -1.89 12.25 11.65
C ALA A 209 -3.06 11.24 11.72
N SER A 210 -4.16 11.55 11.03
CA SER A 210 -5.37 10.75 10.88
C SER A 210 -5.79 10.70 9.40
N LYS A 211 -6.75 9.84 9.06
CA LYS A 211 -7.33 9.79 7.70
C LYS A 211 -7.98 11.12 7.34
N GLU A 212 -8.74 11.70 8.27
CA GLU A 212 -9.49 12.95 8.11
C GLU A 212 -8.54 14.11 7.87
N SER A 213 -7.44 14.20 8.63
CA SER A 213 -6.47 15.28 8.46
C SER A 213 -5.71 15.17 7.14
N ALA A 214 -5.39 13.94 6.69
CA ALA A 214 -4.79 13.73 5.37
C ALA A 214 -5.77 14.08 4.24
N LEU A 215 -7.05 13.74 4.36
CA LEU A 215 -8.08 14.11 3.39
C LEU A 215 -8.30 15.62 3.33
N ALA A 216 -8.46 16.27 4.48
CA ALA A 216 -8.59 17.72 4.55
C ALA A 216 -7.37 18.42 3.93
N SER A 217 -6.16 17.92 4.19
CA SER A 217 -4.93 18.44 3.59
C SER A 217 -4.91 18.28 2.07
N ALA A 218 -5.31 17.13 1.53
CA ALA A 218 -5.31 16.90 0.08
C ALA A 218 -6.31 17.80 -0.66
N LEU A 219 -7.53 17.90 -0.11
CA LEU A 219 -8.60 18.75 -0.65
C LEU A 219 -8.23 20.23 -0.58
N GLY A 220 -7.62 20.66 0.53
CA GLY A 220 -7.14 22.03 0.69
C GLY A 220 -6.08 22.40 -0.35
N GLU A 221 -5.08 21.53 -0.55
CA GLU A 221 -4.08 21.72 -1.61
C GLU A 221 -4.73 21.74 -3.00
N TYR A 222 -5.75 20.91 -3.23
CA TYR A 222 -6.45 20.88 -4.52
C TYR A 222 -7.12 22.22 -4.83
N ILE A 223 -7.85 22.77 -3.87
CA ILE A 223 -8.52 24.06 -3.98
C ILE A 223 -7.49 25.19 -4.15
N GLU A 224 -6.39 25.15 -3.40
CA GLU A 224 -5.29 26.12 -3.52
C GLU A 224 -4.69 26.11 -4.94
N ARG A 225 -4.34 24.92 -5.44
CA ARG A 225 -3.77 24.78 -6.79
C ARG A 225 -4.74 25.21 -7.87
N LEU A 226 -6.02 24.92 -7.71
CA LEU A 226 -7.07 25.36 -8.64
C LEU A 226 -7.16 26.90 -8.66
N ASN A 227 -7.18 27.53 -7.49
CA ASN A 227 -7.31 28.98 -7.34
C ASN A 227 -6.10 29.75 -7.90
N CYS A 228 -4.91 29.16 -7.81
CA CYS A 228 -3.66 29.76 -8.30
C CYS A 228 -3.29 29.29 -9.73
N ASN A 229 -4.18 28.60 -10.45
CA ASN A 229 -3.92 28.00 -11.77
C ASN A 229 -2.67 27.09 -11.83
N HIS A 230 -2.26 26.54 -10.68
CA HIS A 230 -1.01 25.78 -10.56
C HIS A 230 -1.05 24.47 -11.36
N PHE A 231 -2.22 23.86 -11.57
CA PHE A 231 -2.35 22.65 -12.37
C PHE A 231 -1.90 22.82 -13.83
N TYR A 232 -1.92 24.06 -14.34
CA TYR A 232 -1.63 24.39 -15.73
C TYR A 232 -0.44 25.35 -15.87
N ASN A 233 0.33 25.58 -14.80
CA ASN A 233 1.42 26.57 -14.80
C ASN A 233 2.49 26.28 -15.87
N ASP A 234 2.70 25.00 -16.20
CA ASP A 234 3.66 24.57 -17.21
C ASP A 234 3.03 24.38 -18.60
N GLN A 235 1.76 24.76 -18.79
CA GLN A 235 1.04 24.63 -20.06
C GLN A 235 0.61 25.98 -20.62
N PHE A 236 1.06 26.28 -21.84
CA PHE A 236 0.64 27.48 -22.58
C PHE A 236 -0.52 27.13 -23.51
N TRP A 237 -1.68 27.76 -23.31
CA TRP A 237 -2.92 27.45 -24.03
C TRP A 237 -3.21 28.40 -25.20
N GLY A 238 -2.28 29.30 -25.54
CA GLY A 238 -2.41 30.25 -26.66
C GLY A 238 -2.51 31.70 -26.22
#